data_AF-A0A0C3AWI4-F1
#
_entry.id   AF-A0A0C3AWI4-F1
#
_cell.length_a   1.000
_cell.length_b   1.000
_cell.length_c   1.000
_cell.angle_alpha   90.00
_cell.angle_beta   90.00
_cell.angle_gamma   90.00
#
_symmetry.space_group_name_H-M   'P 1'
#
loop_
_entity.id
_entity.type
_entity.pdbx_description
1 polymer ?
#
loop_
_entity_poly.entity_id
_entity_poly.type
_entity_poly.pdbx_seq_one_letter_code
_entity_poly.pdbx_strand_id
1 'polypeptide(L)'
;MPIIGPSHLARQKLGYKDTWEKKFLGILSPLLTMDFVAYPATPDFHKFMQHVRRNLFRRDSGAPPSDTIEVAPVYLDLETQSFLGTIKLHGTNASIRCRSVDGSDPTFQYQSRNKIITSRDDNAGCAAFLSTIPLSTLINEILRIRKIATFEEIFIVGEWAGTGIQKGVAIASLERFFAIFNIQIDGHWVDMREYKTVHLPEKRIYNIANFPTYEVSMNLDDAADRERAFNLMKSYTLDVTTTCPVGAELFQVEDAKVISKKKKNTPNTRVLGGEGIVWTLVPKPPHDTNLLNFKTKGEQFLAVGRKAAEQRPLPLTNPEKVAAFVDYALGEGRLEQGLEYLQEMGHDPNDMTSLGEYMKWVMGDVIKEEGWRLHQKENGEPSLVELGVTEADVKKLVGARARQWFMDRKSDVSTV
;
A
#
# COMPACT_ATOMS: atom_id res chain seq x y z
N MET A 1 -70.33 -42.49 -8.48
CA MET A 1 -70.19 -42.87 -7.06
C MET A 1 -70.03 -44.39 -6.97
N PRO A 2 -69.33 -44.94 -5.97
CA PRO A 2 -68.14 -44.44 -5.23
C PRO A 2 -66.92 -45.31 -5.67
N ILE A 3 -65.84 -45.70 -4.97
CA ILE A 3 -65.28 -45.49 -3.61
C ILE A 3 -63.78 -45.09 -3.76
N ILE A 4 -63.15 -44.71 -2.65
CA ILE A 4 -61.76 -44.30 -2.40
C ILE A 4 -60.75 -45.49 -2.41
N GLY A 5 -59.44 -45.22 -2.45
CA GLY A 5 -58.31 -46.19 -2.33
C GLY A 5 -58.02 -46.72 -0.91
N PRO A 6 -56.75 -47.02 -0.48
CA PRO A 6 -55.55 -46.19 -0.73
C PRO A 6 -54.13 -46.88 -0.86
N SER A 7 -53.13 -46.05 -1.20
CA SER A 7 -51.71 -46.00 -0.71
C SER A 7 -50.64 -47.09 -0.97
N HIS A 8 -49.47 -46.58 -1.39
CA HIS A 8 -48.07 -46.99 -1.13
C HIS A 8 -47.51 -48.37 -1.54
N LEU A 9 -46.57 -48.36 -2.50
CA LEU A 9 -45.14 -48.61 -2.21
C LEU A 9 -44.24 -47.85 -3.22
N ALA A 10 -43.01 -47.49 -2.84
CA ALA A 10 -42.10 -46.70 -3.68
C ALA A 10 -41.27 -47.57 -4.65
N ARG A 11 -40.84 -46.99 -5.79
CA ARG A 11 -39.93 -47.64 -6.76
C ARG A 11 -38.61 -46.89 -6.85
N GLN A 12 -37.52 -47.61 -6.59
CA GLN A 12 -36.16 -47.18 -6.89
C GLN A 12 -35.75 -47.72 -8.27
N LYS A 13 -35.14 -46.88 -9.12
CA LYS A 13 -34.46 -47.31 -10.36
C LYS A 13 -33.22 -46.45 -10.59
N LEU A 14 -32.09 -47.10 -10.88
CA LEU A 14 -30.84 -46.43 -11.22
C LEU A 14 -30.91 -45.88 -12.65
N GLY A 15 -30.35 -44.68 -12.87
CA GLY A 15 -30.08 -44.11 -14.19
C GLY A 15 -28.61 -44.33 -14.57
N TYR A 16 -28.35 -44.74 -15.81
CA TYR A 16 -27.01 -45.15 -16.28
C TYR A 16 -26.52 -44.17 -17.36
N LYS A 17 -25.69 -43.18 -16.98
CA LYS A 17 -24.95 -42.24 -17.86
C LYS A 17 -24.09 -41.29 -17.02
N ASP A 18 -22.78 -41.57 -16.82
CA ASP A 18 -21.84 -40.56 -16.28
C ASP A 18 -20.31 -40.89 -16.40
N THR A 19 -19.92 -41.89 -17.21
CA THR A 19 -18.60 -42.55 -17.08
C THR A 19 -17.57 -42.28 -18.17
N TRP A 20 -17.87 -41.44 -19.17
CA TRP A 20 -16.96 -41.18 -20.32
C TRP A 20 -16.28 -39.80 -20.29
N GLU A 21 -16.97 -38.72 -19.91
CA GLU A 21 -16.37 -37.37 -19.90
C GLU A 21 -15.31 -37.22 -18.78
N LYS A 22 -15.52 -37.88 -17.64
CA LYS A 22 -14.60 -37.87 -16.49
C LYS A 22 -13.25 -38.56 -16.73
N LYS A 23 -13.04 -39.21 -17.89
CA LYS A 23 -11.75 -39.80 -18.26
C LYS A 23 -10.88 -38.93 -19.18
N PHE A 24 -11.43 -37.89 -19.80
CA PHE A 24 -10.64 -37.00 -20.68
C PHE A 24 -10.19 -35.70 -20.00
N LEU A 25 -10.85 -35.30 -18.90
CA LEU A 25 -10.44 -34.15 -18.07
C LEU A 25 -9.30 -34.48 -17.07
N GLY A 26 -8.84 -35.74 -17.01
CA GLY A 26 -7.80 -36.20 -16.08
C GLY A 26 -6.35 -35.91 -16.51
N ILE A 27 -6.12 -35.20 -17.62
CA ILE A 27 -4.78 -34.85 -18.13
C ILE A 27 -4.66 -33.33 -18.39
N LEU A 28 -5.38 -32.55 -17.59
CA LEU A 28 -5.00 -31.16 -17.31
C LEU A 28 -4.68 -31.11 -15.82
N SER A 29 -3.42 -30.80 -15.50
CA SER A 29 -3.07 -30.40 -14.13
C SER A 29 -3.97 -29.21 -13.77
N PRO A 30 -4.63 -29.20 -12.60
CA PRO A 30 -5.34 -28.01 -12.16
C PRO A 30 -4.33 -26.87 -12.07
N LEU A 31 -4.43 -25.92 -13.01
CA LEU A 31 -3.64 -24.69 -12.98
C LEU A 31 -3.76 -24.11 -11.58
N LEU A 32 -2.65 -24.11 -10.83
CA LEU A 32 -2.64 -23.90 -9.39
C LEU A 32 -2.76 -22.40 -9.08
N THR A 33 -3.89 -21.82 -9.51
CA THR A 33 -4.21 -20.38 -9.43
C THR A 33 -4.02 -19.92 -7.99
N MET A 34 -2.98 -19.12 -7.79
CA MET A 34 -2.58 -18.72 -6.45
C MET A 34 -3.57 -17.66 -5.97
N ASP A 35 -4.13 -17.80 -4.78
CA ASP A 35 -5.05 -16.80 -4.24
C ASP A 35 -4.36 -15.45 -4.07
N PHE A 36 -5.11 -14.35 -4.15
CA PHE A 36 -4.54 -13.01 -3.95
C PHE A 36 -3.99 -12.84 -2.52
N VAL A 37 -2.82 -12.21 -2.40
CA VAL A 37 -2.17 -11.93 -1.11
C VAL A 37 -1.83 -10.45 -1.07
N ALA A 38 -2.52 -9.70 -0.20
CA ALA A 38 -2.27 -8.29 -0.05
C ALA A 38 -0.91 -8.05 0.62
N TYR A 39 -0.05 -7.24 -0.02
CA TYR A 39 1.08 -6.63 0.70
C TYR A 39 0.52 -5.80 1.87
N PRO A 40 1.10 -5.84 3.09
CA PRO A 40 0.64 -5.02 4.21
C PRO A 40 0.51 -3.52 3.87
N ALA A 41 -0.34 -2.82 4.61
CA ALA A 41 -0.46 -1.36 4.49
C ALA A 41 0.57 -0.69 5.40
N THR A 42 1.58 -0.03 4.83
CA THR A 42 2.54 0.75 5.62
C THR A 42 1.82 1.94 6.30
N PRO A 43 1.77 2.00 7.65
CA PRO A 43 1.14 3.09 8.40
C PRO A 43 1.96 4.38 8.35
N ASP A 44 1.43 5.48 8.88
CA ASP A 44 2.26 6.61 9.34
C ASP A 44 2.87 6.32 10.74
N PHE A 45 3.79 7.18 11.18
CA PHE A 45 4.48 7.04 12.47
C PHE A 45 3.53 7.05 13.69
N HIS A 46 2.43 7.82 13.67
CA HIS A 46 1.52 7.87 14.80
C HIS A 46 0.74 6.54 14.92
N LYS A 47 0.18 6.03 13.82
CA LYS A 47 -0.45 4.71 13.78
C LYS A 47 0.52 3.58 14.16
N PHE A 48 1.77 3.66 13.72
CA PHE A 48 2.83 2.73 14.15
C PHE A 48 3.04 2.77 15.66
N MET A 49 3.21 3.96 16.25
CA MET A 49 3.37 4.10 17.70
C MET A 49 2.13 3.67 18.51
N GLN A 50 0.91 3.82 17.98
CA GLN A 50 -0.30 3.24 18.59
C GLN A 50 -0.24 1.70 18.64
N HIS A 51 0.23 1.05 17.56
CA HIS A 51 0.37 -0.40 17.52
C HIS A 51 1.47 -0.89 18.47
N VAL A 52 2.65 -0.27 18.43
CA VAL A 52 3.78 -0.57 19.33
C VAL A 52 3.34 -0.47 20.80
N ARG A 53 2.69 0.64 21.19
CA ARG A 53 2.19 0.83 22.57
C ARG A 53 1.17 -0.22 23.00
N ARG A 54 0.19 -0.55 22.14
CA ARG A 54 -0.81 -1.57 22.47
C ARG A 54 -0.18 -2.95 22.71
N ASN A 55 0.91 -3.27 22.02
CA ASN A 55 1.61 -4.55 22.19
C ASN A 55 2.54 -4.55 23.42
N LEU A 56 3.22 -3.43 23.70
CA LEU A 56 3.96 -3.21 24.96
C LEU A 56 3.04 -3.44 26.18
N PHE A 57 1.95 -2.68 26.29
CA PHE A 57 1.02 -2.76 27.44
C PHE A 57 0.12 -4.02 27.44
N ARG A 58 0.21 -4.87 26.40
CA ARG A 58 -0.44 -6.19 26.39
C ARG A 58 0.33 -7.25 27.18
N ARG A 59 1.64 -7.09 27.39
CA ARG A 59 2.45 -7.98 28.25
C ARG A 59 1.86 -8.10 29.67
N ASP A 60 1.31 -7.02 30.21
CA ASP A 60 0.77 -6.97 31.58
C ASP A 60 -0.70 -7.41 31.72
N SER A 61 -1.44 -7.58 30.60
CA SER A 61 -2.91 -7.65 30.64
C SER A 61 -3.55 -8.90 30.02
N GLY A 62 -2.76 -9.80 29.39
CA GLY A 62 -3.21 -11.16 29.04
C GLY A 62 -4.37 -11.28 28.04
N ALA A 63 -4.73 -10.19 27.35
CA ALA A 63 -5.85 -10.14 26.42
C ALA A 63 -5.52 -10.80 25.06
N PRO A 64 -6.49 -11.49 24.41
CA PRO A 64 -6.25 -12.25 23.19
C PRO A 64 -5.87 -11.36 21.97
N PRO A 65 -5.17 -11.91 20.96
CA PRO A 65 -4.77 -11.19 19.74
C PRO A 65 -5.92 -10.50 18.99
N SER A 66 -5.53 -9.56 18.14
CA SER A 66 -6.38 -8.89 17.14
C SER A 66 -5.64 -8.85 15.79
N ASP A 67 -6.30 -8.50 14.68
CA ASP A 67 -5.75 -8.48 13.31
C ASP A 67 -4.71 -7.37 13.07
N THR A 68 -3.67 -7.36 13.90
CA THR A 68 -2.88 -6.16 14.21
C THR A 68 -1.44 -6.54 14.44
N ILE A 69 -0.53 -5.91 13.68
CA ILE A 69 0.90 -6.21 13.65
C ILE A 69 1.45 -6.41 15.07
N GLU A 70 1.88 -7.62 15.40
CA GLU A 70 2.48 -7.91 16.70
C GLU A 70 3.96 -7.51 16.66
N VAL A 71 4.44 -6.88 17.74
CA VAL A 71 5.87 -6.56 17.86
C VAL A 71 6.53 -7.71 18.59
N ALA A 72 7.44 -8.41 17.91
CA ALA A 72 8.12 -9.58 18.48
C ALA A 72 8.83 -9.20 19.81
N PRO A 73 8.76 -10.03 20.87
CA PRO A 73 9.29 -9.72 22.21
C PRO A 73 10.69 -9.12 22.22
N VAL A 74 11.60 -9.73 21.46
CA VAL A 74 13.00 -9.32 21.28
C VAL A 74 13.20 -7.88 20.77
N TYR A 75 12.23 -7.27 20.09
CA TYR A 75 12.29 -5.84 19.75
C TYR A 75 11.95 -4.92 20.92
N LEU A 76 11.08 -5.38 21.83
CA LEU A 76 10.66 -4.65 23.03
C LEU A 76 11.71 -4.73 24.14
N ASP A 77 12.59 -5.73 24.06
CA ASP A 77 13.66 -5.99 25.04
C ASP A 77 14.97 -5.26 24.69
N LEU A 78 14.97 -4.39 23.67
CA LEU A 78 16.08 -3.51 23.30
C LEU A 78 15.89 -2.10 23.91
N GLU A 79 16.95 -1.54 24.49
CA GLU A 79 16.96 -0.16 24.99
C GLU A 79 16.86 0.90 23.86
N THR A 80 17.08 0.51 22.61
CA THR A 80 17.04 1.39 21.43
C THR A 80 16.80 0.57 20.16
N GLN A 81 15.95 1.09 19.28
CA GLN A 81 15.51 0.45 18.04
C GLN A 81 16.00 1.26 16.83
N SER A 82 16.72 0.62 15.90
CA SER A 82 17.19 1.23 14.65
C SER A 82 16.17 1.10 13.52
N PHE A 83 15.97 2.18 12.75
CA PHE A 83 15.10 2.19 11.59
C PHE A 83 15.87 2.56 10.32
N LEU A 84 15.83 1.67 9.33
CA LEU A 84 16.35 1.91 7.98
C LEU A 84 15.30 2.67 7.17
N GLY A 85 15.66 3.88 6.74
CA GLY A 85 14.88 4.66 5.79
C GLY A 85 15.28 4.36 4.35
N THR A 86 14.33 3.88 3.53
CA THR A 86 14.48 3.73 2.07
C THR A 86 13.58 4.72 1.34
N ILE A 87 13.97 5.16 0.14
CA ILE A 87 13.20 6.18 -0.61
C ILE A 87 11.79 5.68 -0.91
N LYS A 88 10.76 6.40 -0.46
CA LYS A 88 9.40 6.13 -0.92
C LYS A 88 9.23 6.69 -2.34
N LEU A 89 9.05 5.77 -3.27
CA LEU A 89 8.62 6.06 -4.64
C LEU A 89 7.11 6.34 -4.69
N HIS A 90 6.71 7.15 -5.67
CA HIS A 90 5.32 7.42 -6.01
C HIS A 90 5.03 6.82 -7.38
N GLY A 91 4.43 5.63 -7.38
CA GLY A 91 3.98 4.91 -8.56
C GLY A 91 2.68 4.18 -8.26
N THR A 92 2.63 2.90 -8.60
CA THR A 92 1.59 1.97 -8.15
C THR A 92 2.26 0.70 -7.62
N ASN A 93 1.71 0.11 -6.55
CA ASN A 93 2.30 -1.08 -5.95
C ASN A 93 2.09 -2.29 -6.88
N ALA A 94 3.18 -3.02 -7.12
CA ALA A 94 3.18 -4.27 -7.86
C ALA A 94 3.99 -5.34 -7.12
N SER A 95 3.65 -6.60 -7.35
CA SER A 95 4.35 -7.72 -6.72
C SER A 95 4.42 -8.94 -7.63
N ILE A 96 5.38 -9.79 -7.32
CA ILE A 96 5.66 -11.05 -7.99
C ILE A 96 5.66 -12.12 -6.92
N ARG A 97 4.75 -13.08 -7.01
CA ARG A 97 4.78 -14.30 -6.19
C ARG A 97 5.31 -15.45 -7.03
N CYS A 98 6.22 -16.21 -6.45
CA CYS A 98 6.83 -17.40 -7.01
C CYS A 98 6.57 -18.56 -6.06
N ARG A 99 5.98 -19.67 -6.51
CA ARG A 99 5.82 -20.91 -5.72
C ARG A 99 6.46 -22.11 -6.40
N SER A 100 7.14 -22.96 -5.63
CA SER A 100 7.86 -24.17 -6.08
C SER A 100 7.65 -25.32 -5.08
N VAL A 101 6.46 -25.92 -5.11
CA VAL A 101 6.13 -27.05 -4.23
C VAL A 101 6.96 -28.27 -4.62
N ASP A 102 7.58 -28.95 -3.65
CA ASP A 102 8.39 -30.17 -3.81
C ASP A 102 9.48 -30.11 -4.91
N GLY A 103 10.00 -28.91 -5.21
CA GLY A 103 11.02 -28.70 -6.25
C GLY A 103 10.48 -28.75 -7.69
N SER A 104 9.17 -28.56 -7.87
CA SER A 104 8.55 -28.35 -9.18
C SER A 104 8.96 -27.02 -9.83
N ASP A 105 8.81 -26.92 -11.16
CA ASP A 105 9.10 -25.70 -11.93
C ASP A 105 8.39 -24.47 -11.31
N PRO A 106 9.11 -23.35 -11.08
CA PRO A 106 8.57 -22.21 -10.35
C PRO A 106 7.41 -21.55 -11.09
N THR A 107 6.27 -21.45 -10.40
CA THR A 107 5.05 -20.81 -10.90
C THR A 107 5.01 -19.34 -10.50
N PHE A 108 4.83 -18.45 -11.47
CA PHE A 108 4.84 -16.99 -11.26
C PHE A 108 3.43 -16.38 -11.35
N GLN A 109 3.14 -15.46 -10.43
CA GLN A 109 1.93 -14.62 -10.42
C GLN A 109 2.31 -13.15 -10.23
N TYR A 110 1.62 -12.27 -10.94
CA TYR A 110 1.70 -10.82 -10.77
C TYR A 110 0.47 -10.30 -10.04
N GLN A 111 0.66 -9.32 -9.17
CA GLN A 111 -0.44 -8.63 -8.48
C GLN A 111 -0.20 -7.12 -8.49
N SER A 112 -1.29 -6.36 -8.49
CA SER A 112 -1.31 -4.95 -8.12
C SER A 112 -1.59 -4.80 -6.62
N ARG A 113 -1.96 -3.61 -6.15
CA ARG A 113 -2.28 -3.36 -4.74
C ARG A 113 -3.52 -4.13 -4.26
N ASN A 114 -4.50 -4.33 -5.14
CA ASN A 114 -5.85 -4.81 -4.81
C ASN A 114 -6.31 -6.05 -5.59
N LYS A 115 -5.59 -6.50 -6.64
CA LYS A 115 -5.96 -7.69 -7.43
C LYS A 115 -4.77 -8.43 -8.03
N ILE A 116 -5.00 -9.67 -8.49
CA ILE A 116 -4.10 -10.38 -9.41
C ILE A 116 -4.19 -9.71 -10.78
N ILE A 117 -3.05 -9.54 -11.48
CA ILE A 117 -2.97 -8.91 -12.80
C ILE A 117 -2.32 -9.83 -13.84
N THR A 118 -2.67 -9.62 -15.11
CA THR A 118 -2.17 -10.36 -16.27
C THR A 118 -1.94 -9.39 -17.43
N SER A 119 -1.28 -9.82 -18.51
CA SER A 119 -1.15 -9.00 -19.74
C SER A 119 -2.47 -8.75 -20.49
N ARG A 120 -3.61 -9.25 -19.99
CA ARG A 120 -4.97 -8.99 -20.50
C ARG A 120 -5.82 -8.11 -19.57
N ASP A 121 -5.59 -8.24 -18.26
CA ASP A 121 -6.15 -7.37 -17.22
C ASP A 121 -4.99 -6.84 -16.37
N ASP A 122 -4.42 -5.71 -16.81
CA ASP A 122 -3.11 -5.21 -16.40
C ASP A 122 -3.24 -3.89 -15.60
N ASN A 123 -2.36 -3.68 -14.63
CA ASN A 123 -2.19 -2.39 -13.97
C ASN A 123 -1.12 -1.56 -14.71
N ALA A 124 -1.55 -0.68 -15.60
CA ALA A 124 -0.70 0.25 -16.35
C ALA A 124 0.48 -0.40 -17.13
N GLY A 125 0.30 -1.64 -17.59
CA GLY A 125 1.30 -2.39 -18.36
C GLY A 125 2.38 -3.08 -17.52
N CYS A 126 2.17 -3.20 -16.20
CA CYS A 126 3.09 -3.85 -15.28
C CYS A 126 3.20 -5.35 -15.52
N ALA A 127 2.07 -6.05 -15.66
CA ALA A 127 2.07 -7.50 -15.86
C ALA A 127 2.66 -7.88 -17.23
N ALA A 128 2.33 -7.13 -18.28
CA ALA A 128 2.94 -7.26 -19.59
C ALA A 128 4.47 -7.08 -19.52
N PHE A 129 4.96 -6.03 -18.85
CA PHE A 129 6.39 -5.81 -18.64
C PHE A 129 7.06 -6.94 -17.85
N LEU A 130 6.55 -7.26 -16.65
CA LEU A 130 7.13 -8.28 -15.77
C LEU A 130 7.15 -9.68 -16.41
N SER A 131 6.18 -10.00 -17.28
CA SER A 131 6.17 -11.26 -18.04
C SER A 131 7.33 -11.44 -19.03
N THR A 132 8.11 -10.39 -19.32
CA THR A 132 9.30 -10.44 -20.20
C THR A 132 10.63 -10.57 -19.44
N ILE A 133 10.59 -10.54 -18.11
CA ILE A 133 11.78 -10.51 -17.24
C ILE A 133 12.24 -11.94 -16.95
N PRO A 134 13.56 -12.24 -16.93
CA PRO A 134 14.09 -13.52 -16.48
C PRO A 134 14.03 -13.63 -14.95
N LEU A 135 12.82 -13.81 -14.41
CA LEU A 135 12.53 -13.81 -12.97
C LEU A 135 13.30 -14.89 -12.20
N SER A 136 13.64 -16.01 -12.85
CA SER A 136 14.50 -17.05 -12.30
C SER A 136 15.87 -16.53 -11.85
N THR A 137 16.42 -15.48 -12.47
CA THR A 137 17.67 -14.85 -12.02
C THR A 137 17.50 -14.16 -10.66
N LEU A 138 16.36 -13.49 -10.42
CA LEU A 138 16.06 -12.88 -9.12
C LEU A 138 15.84 -13.96 -8.04
N ILE A 139 15.11 -15.04 -8.38
CA ILE A 139 14.88 -16.17 -7.46
C ILE A 139 16.20 -16.85 -7.10
N ASN A 140 17.04 -17.19 -8.08
CA ASN A 140 18.34 -17.84 -7.83
C ASN A 140 19.25 -16.99 -6.93
N GLU A 141 19.22 -15.67 -7.09
CA GLU A 141 19.99 -14.75 -6.23
C GLU A 141 19.45 -14.71 -4.79
N ILE A 142 18.12 -14.70 -4.60
CA ILE A 142 17.47 -14.83 -3.29
C ILE A 142 17.89 -16.15 -2.60
N LEU A 143 17.83 -17.27 -3.33
CA LEU A 143 18.24 -18.59 -2.81
C LEU A 143 19.74 -18.63 -2.45
N ARG A 144 20.59 -18.01 -3.28
CA ARG A 144 22.05 -17.90 -3.04
C ARG A 144 22.36 -17.10 -1.77
N ILE A 145 21.68 -15.98 -1.55
CA ILE A 145 21.84 -15.14 -0.35
C ILE A 145 21.35 -15.90 0.88
N ARG A 146 20.15 -16.48 0.80
CA ARG A 146 19.50 -17.20 1.91
C ARG A 146 20.12 -18.57 2.22
N LYS A 147 20.94 -19.12 1.30
CA LYS A 147 21.63 -20.42 1.38
C LYS A 147 20.67 -21.61 1.50
N ILE A 148 19.59 -21.58 0.73
CA ILE A 148 18.57 -22.63 0.65
C ILE A 148 18.47 -23.17 -0.77
N ALA A 149 18.09 -24.43 -0.93
CA ALA A 149 17.90 -25.10 -2.22
C ALA A 149 16.43 -25.16 -2.68
N THR A 150 15.50 -25.02 -1.73
CA THR A 150 14.04 -25.12 -1.91
C THR A 150 13.35 -24.03 -1.11
N PHE A 151 12.16 -23.63 -1.56
CA PHE A 151 11.29 -22.64 -0.95
C PHE A 151 9.84 -23.02 -1.30
N GLU A 152 8.87 -22.77 -0.42
CA GLU A 152 7.45 -22.91 -0.76
C GLU A 152 6.98 -21.68 -1.52
N GLU A 153 7.31 -20.48 -1.02
CA GLU A 153 6.92 -19.20 -1.62
C GLU A 153 7.98 -18.10 -1.45
N ILE A 154 8.27 -17.40 -2.54
CA ILE A 154 8.99 -16.12 -2.56
C ILE A 154 8.05 -15.03 -3.07
N PHE A 155 7.85 -13.98 -2.26
CA PHE A 155 7.02 -12.82 -2.59
C PHE A 155 7.90 -11.58 -2.67
N ILE A 156 8.15 -11.13 -3.91
CA ILE A 156 8.92 -9.92 -4.21
C ILE A 156 7.94 -8.77 -4.38
N VAL A 157 8.07 -7.72 -3.58
CA VAL A 157 7.17 -6.55 -3.59
C VAL A 157 7.94 -5.29 -3.96
N GLY A 158 7.36 -4.49 -4.84
CA GLY A 158 7.96 -3.24 -5.30
C GLY A 158 6.95 -2.20 -5.76
N GLU A 159 7.50 -1.11 -6.29
CA GLU A 159 6.73 -0.05 -6.95
C GLU A 159 6.95 -0.16 -8.47
N TRP A 160 5.85 -0.23 -9.23
CA TRP A 160 5.85 0.07 -10.66
C TRP A 160 5.74 1.59 -10.81
N ALA A 161 6.76 2.21 -11.42
CA ALA A 161 6.87 3.67 -11.49
C ALA A 161 7.37 4.13 -12.87
N GLY A 162 7.24 5.42 -13.16
CA GLY A 162 7.70 6.02 -14.42
C GLY A 162 6.61 6.75 -15.20
N THR A 163 6.91 7.02 -16.47
CA THR A 163 6.07 7.80 -17.38
C THR A 163 4.67 7.23 -17.51
N GLY A 164 3.68 8.07 -17.15
CA GLY A 164 2.26 7.73 -17.24
C GLY A 164 1.78 6.71 -16.20
N ILE A 165 2.53 6.50 -15.11
CA ILE A 165 2.04 5.80 -13.92
C ILE A 165 1.52 6.80 -12.89
N GLN A 166 2.37 7.76 -12.50
CA GLN A 166 2.06 8.80 -11.53
C GLN A 166 2.53 10.18 -11.98
N LYS A 167 2.25 11.22 -11.19
CA LYS A 167 2.59 12.64 -11.47
C LYS A 167 3.34 13.26 -10.29
N GLY A 168 3.76 14.52 -10.42
CA GLY A 168 4.28 15.33 -9.31
C GLY A 168 5.71 15.03 -8.81
N VAL A 169 6.29 13.88 -9.15
CA VAL A 169 7.65 13.44 -8.76
C VAL A 169 8.61 13.36 -9.95
N ALA A 170 9.93 13.43 -9.72
CA ALA A 170 10.92 13.35 -10.82
C ALA A 170 10.84 12.03 -11.60
N ILE A 171 10.65 10.92 -10.89
CA ILE A 171 10.57 9.58 -11.48
C ILE A 171 9.42 9.44 -12.49
N ALA A 172 8.39 10.29 -12.43
CA ALA A 172 7.29 10.31 -13.41
C ALA A 172 7.72 10.72 -14.84
N SER A 173 8.97 11.18 -15.03
CA SER A 173 9.55 11.45 -16.36
C SER A 173 10.64 10.45 -16.77
N LEU A 174 10.90 9.42 -15.97
CA LEU A 174 11.69 8.26 -16.39
C LEU A 174 10.85 7.32 -17.28
N GLU A 175 11.51 6.52 -18.11
CA GLU A 175 10.91 5.31 -18.68
C GLU A 175 10.47 4.36 -17.54
N ARG A 176 9.40 3.58 -17.76
CA ARG A 176 8.81 2.75 -16.71
C ARG A 176 9.79 1.72 -16.14
N PHE A 177 9.72 1.48 -14.83
CA PHE A 177 10.63 0.59 -14.11
C PHE A 177 9.94 -0.04 -12.91
N PHE A 178 10.46 -1.19 -12.47
CA PHE A 178 10.03 -1.84 -11.23
C PHE A 178 11.14 -1.73 -10.20
N ALA A 179 10.84 -1.23 -9.00
CA ALA A 179 11.80 -1.10 -7.92
C ALA A 179 11.36 -1.95 -6.73
N ILE A 180 12.10 -3.03 -6.47
CA ILE A 180 11.87 -3.96 -5.36
C ILE A 180 12.16 -3.23 -4.05
N PHE A 181 11.19 -3.20 -3.13
CA PHE A 181 11.33 -2.56 -1.83
C PHE A 181 11.21 -3.52 -0.63
N ASN A 182 10.64 -4.72 -0.81
CA ASN A 182 10.58 -5.76 0.21
C ASN A 182 10.56 -7.15 -0.44
N ILE A 183 11.09 -8.15 0.26
CA ILE A 183 11.05 -9.56 -0.11
C ILE A 183 10.58 -10.35 1.12
N GLN A 184 9.69 -11.32 0.90
CA GLN A 184 9.29 -12.33 1.88
C GLN A 184 9.64 -13.71 1.32
N ILE A 185 10.19 -14.59 2.17
CA ILE A 185 10.54 -15.97 1.86
C ILE A 185 9.84 -16.86 2.89
N ASP A 186 9.00 -17.78 2.44
CA ASP A 186 8.27 -18.75 3.29
C ASP A 186 7.60 -18.09 4.51
N GLY A 187 6.90 -16.97 4.27
CA GLY A 187 6.21 -16.17 5.29
C GLY A 187 7.07 -15.15 6.05
N HIS A 188 8.40 -15.19 5.95
CA HIS A 188 9.30 -14.28 6.67
C HIS A 188 9.82 -13.12 5.81
N TRP A 189 9.55 -11.87 6.20
CA TRP A 189 10.15 -10.67 5.58
C TRP A 189 11.64 -10.58 5.89
N VAL A 190 12.46 -10.26 4.90
CA VAL A 190 13.92 -10.20 5.03
C VAL A 190 14.45 -8.78 5.28
N ASP A 191 15.65 -8.66 5.85
CA ASP A 191 16.36 -7.38 5.92
C ASP A 191 16.91 -7.02 4.53
N MET A 192 16.30 -6.04 3.87
CA MET A 192 16.66 -5.65 2.49
C MET A 192 18.11 -5.15 2.33
N ARG A 193 18.85 -4.89 3.42
CA ARG A 193 20.29 -4.60 3.37
C ARG A 193 21.11 -5.80 2.88
N GLU A 194 20.65 -7.03 3.15
CA GLU A 194 21.28 -8.27 2.69
C GLU A 194 20.96 -8.58 1.21
N TYR A 195 19.83 -8.09 0.70
CA TYR A 195 19.28 -8.43 -0.62
C TYR A 195 19.53 -7.36 -1.70
N LYS A 196 20.49 -6.45 -1.48
CA LYS A 196 20.86 -5.35 -2.39
C LYS A 196 21.22 -5.81 -3.82
N THR A 197 21.66 -7.05 -4.01
CA THR A 197 22.01 -7.63 -5.32
C THR A 197 20.83 -8.25 -6.07
N VAL A 198 19.65 -8.34 -5.46
CA VAL A 198 18.41 -8.81 -6.11
C VAL A 198 17.86 -7.67 -6.98
N HIS A 199 18.38 -7.58 -8.21
CA HIS A 199 18.04 -6.57 -9.22
C HIS A 199 18.41 -7.05 -10.64
N LEU A 200 17.84 -6.42 -11.67
CA LEU A 200 18.25 -6.52 -13.08
C LEU A 200 18.21 -5.10 -13.71
N PRO A 201 19.20 -4.23 -13.41
CA PRO A 201 19.16 -2.82 -13.82
C PRO A 201 19.12 -2.63 -15.35
N GLU A 202 19.74 -3.55 -16.10
CA GLU A 202 19.70 -3.63 -17.57
C GLU A 202 18.33 -4.05 -18.14
N LYS A 203 17.42 -4.50 -17.26
CA LYS A 203 15.99 -4.74 -17.53
C LYS A 203 15.08 -3.75 -16.78
N ARG A 204 15.64 -2.66 -16.23
CA ARG A 204 14.91 -1.66 -15.42
C ARG A 204 14.23 -2.26 -14.17
N ILE A 205 14.83 -3.30 -13.60
CA ILE A 205 14.48 -3.84 -12.30
C ILE A 205 15.55 -3.38 -11.29
N TYR A 206 15.18 -2.52 -10.36
CA TYR A 206 16.10 -1.96 -9.36
C TYR A 206 15.77 -2.49 -7.96
N ASN A 207 16.71 -2.41 -7.02
CA ASN A 207 16.45 -2.64 -5.61
C ASN A 207 16.48 -1.29 -4.87
N ILE A 208 15.49 -1.01 -4.03
CA ILE A 208 15.39 0.30 -3.36
C ILE A 208 16.59 0.56 -2.43
N ALA A 209 17.24 -0.50 -1.96
CA ALA A 209 18.42 -0.44 -1.11
C ALA A 209 19.75 -0.22 -1.88
N ASN A 210 19.73 -0.07 -3.21
CA ASN A 210 20.89 0.44 -3.96
C ASN A 210 21.01 1.96 -3.84
N PHE A 211 19.88 2.66 -3.93
CA PHE A 211 19.78 4.12 -3.83
C PHE A 211 20.06 4.61 -2.40
N PRO A 212 20.25 5.92 -2.17
CA PRO A 212 20.53 6.48 -0.85
C PRO A 212 19.53 6.05 0.25
N THR A 213 20.07 5.51 1.33
CA THR A 213 19.33 5.07 2.53
C THR A 213 19.73 5.88 3.76
N TYR A 214 18.80 6.02 4.68
CA TYR A 214 18.96 6.74 5.95
C TYR A 214 18.91 5.74 7.11
N GLU A 215 19.49 6.08 8.27
CA GLU A 215 19.29 5.32 9.50
C GLU A 215 19.01 6.26 10.66
N VAL A 216 18.00 5.94 11.47
CA VAL A 216 17.65 6.67 12.70
C VAL A 216 17.33 5.67 13.79
N SER A 217 18.05 5.76 14.91
CA SER A 217 17.77 4.99 16.11
C SER A 217 16.92 5.82 17.10
N MET A 218 16.00 5.17 17.80
CA MET A 218 15.23 5.77 18.90
C MET A 218 14.95 4.77 20.01
N ASN A 219 14.88 5.22 21.26
CA ASN A 219 14.24 4.47 22.34
C ASN A 219 12.71 4.56 22.18
N LEU A 220 12.00 3.43 22.09
CA LEU A 220 10.56 3.42 21.86
C LEU A 220 9.69 3.78 23.06
N ASP A 221 10.23 3.93 24.26
CA ASP A 221 9.52 4.30 25.49
C ASP A 221 9.70 5.78 25.88
N ASP A 222 10.90 6.35 25.69
CA ASP A 222 11.22 7.76 25.92
C ASP A 222 10.40 8.70 25.01
N ALA A 223 9.78 9.72 25.59
CA ALA A 223 9.00 10.70 24.83
C ALA A 223 9.82 11.73 24.06
N ALA A 224 10.89 12.24 24.67
CA ALA A 224 11.76 13.22 24.04
C ALA A 224 12.61 12.58 22.93
N ASP A 225 13.08 11.34 23.13
CA ASP A 225 13.89 10.66 22.12
C ASP A 225 13.09 10.26 20.87
N ARG A 226 11.86 9.77 21.04
CA ARG A 226 10.91 9.56 19.92
C ARG A 226 10.64 10.85 19.15
N GLU A 227 10.48 11.99 19.84
CA GLU A 227 10.26 13.27 19.19
C GLU A 227 11.49 13.76 18.43
N ARG A 228 12.68 13.69 19.04
CA ARG A 228 13.98 13.95 18.38
C ARG A 228 14.11 13.10 17.10
N ALA A 229 13.89 11.80 17.21
CA ALA A 229 14.04 10.86 16.11
C ALA A 229 13.03 11.14 14.99
N PHE A 230 11.75 11.38 15.31
CA PHE A 230 10.74 11.71 14.31
C PHE A 230 10.99 13.07 13.64
N ASN A 231 11.54 14.05 14.37
CA ASN A 231 11.96 15.33 13.80
C ASN A 231 13.12 15.14 12.79
N LEU A 232 14.10 14.28 13.09
CA LEU A 232 15.18 13.91 12.17
C LEU A 232 14.68 13.11 10.94
N MET A 233 13.72 12.20 11.14
CA MET A 233 13.06 11.50 10.02
C MET A 233 12.31 12.47 9.09
N LYS A 234 11.70 13.53 9.64
CA LYS A 234 11.06 14.60 8.85
C LYS A 234 12.07 15.44 8.07
N SER A 235 13.25 15.77 8.60
CA SER A 235 14.25 16.51 7.81
C SER A 235 14.77 15.69 6.63
N TYR A 236 15.11 14.41 6.83
CA TYR A 236 15.47 13.53 5.71
C TYR A 236 14.34 13.38 4.67
N THR A 237 13.08 13.41 5.12
CA THR A 237 11.91 13.42 4.22
C THR A 237 11.86 14.71 3.40
N LEU A 238 12.15 15.87 4.02
CA LEU A 238 12.22 17.15 3.33
C LEU A 238 13.31 17.15 2.24
N ASP A 239 14.50 16.61 2.54
CA ASP A 239 15.60 16.47 1.57
C ASP A 239 15.15 15.69 0.32
N VAL A 240 14.58 14.49 0.51
CA VAL A 240 14.05 13.64 -0.57
C VAL A 240 12.96 14.35 -1.38
N THR A 241 12.11 15.14 -0.72
CA THR A 241 11.02 15.88 -1.39
C THR A 241 11.48 17.17 -2.06
N THR A 242 12.71 17.60 -1.80
CA THR A 242 13.39 18.72 -2.48
C THR A 242 14.12 18.21 -3.72
N THR A 243 14.95 17.16 -3.57
CA THR A 243 15.72 16.53 -4.65
C THR A 243 15.51 15.01 -4.61
N CYS A 244 14.90 14.46 -5.66
CA CYS A 244 14.63 13.02 -5.75
C CYS A 244 15.92 12.20 -5.95
N PRO A 245 16.38 11.36 -4.99
CA PRO A 245 17.66 10.67 -5.13
C PRO A 245 17.64 9.61 -6.23
N VAL A 246 16.56 8.81 -6.28
CA VAL A 246 16.31 7.82 -7.36
C VAL A 246 16.16 8.50 -8.72
N GLY A 247 15.62 9.72 -8.74
CA GLY A 247 15.58 10.54 -9.96
C GLY A 247 16.98 10.93 -10.41
N ALA A 248 17.79 11.51 -9.53
CA ALA A 248 19.16 11.96 -9.82
C ALA A 248 20.02 10.82 -10.39
N GLU A 249 20.03 9.67 -9.69
CA GLU A 249 20.81 8.50 -10.08
C GLU A 249 20.37 7.91 -11.43
N LEU A 250 19.06 7.70 -11.64
CA LEU A 250 18.55 7.10 -12.88
C LEU A 250 18.51 8.05 -14.09
N PHE A 251 18.55 9.37 -13.87
CA PHE A 251 18.80 10.36 -14.93
C PHE A 251 20.30 10.62 -15.17
N GLN A 252 21.20 10.10 -14.31
CA GLN A 252 22.64 10.36 -14.33
C GLN A 252 22.99 11.87 -14.24
N VAL A 253 22.30 12.59 -13.35
CA VAL A 253 22.51 14.02 -13.10
C VAL A 253 22.55 14.31 -11.60
N GLU A 254 23.47 15.17 -11.16
CA GLU A 254 23.66 15.50 -9.74
C GLU A 254 22.40 16.16 -9.11
N ASP A 255 21.71 17.01 -9.89
CA ASP A 255 20.40 17.54 -9.53
C ASP A 255 19.31 16.97 -10.45
N ALA A 256 18.26 16.37 -9.88
CA ALA A 256 17.07 15.90 -10.60
C ALA A 256 16.14 17.04 -11.10
N LYS A 257 16.69 18.03 -11.81
CA LYS A 257 15.96 19.21 -12.35
C LYS A 257 15.16 18.84 -13.62
N VAL A 258 14.17 17.98 -13.46
CA VAL A 258 13.31 17.46 -14.55
C VAL A 258 12.59 18.60 -15.27
N ILE A 259 13.13 19.04 -16.42
CA ILE A 259 12.53 20.09 -17.25
C ILE A 259 11.18 19.58 -17.78
N SER A 260 10.09 20.01 -17.15
CA SER A 260 8.74 19.73 -17.63
C SER A 260 8.55 20.24 -19.06
N LYS A 261 7.95 19.42 -19.94
CA LYS A 261 7.78 19.75 -21.36
C LYS A 261 7.08 21.11 -21.53
N LYS A 262 7.64 21.96 -22.40
CA LYS A 262 7.18 23.33 -22.69
C LYS A 262 5.65 23.48 -22.75
N LYS A 263 5.10 24.36 -21.91
CA LYS A 263 4.12 25.33 -22.44
C LYS A 263 4.88 26.27 -23.38
N LYS A 264 4.24 26.74 -24.46
CA LYS A 264 4.84 27.78 -25.31
C LYS A 264 5.11 29.02 -24.45
N ASN A 265 6.31 29.59 -24.60
CA ASN A 265 6.76 30.83 -23.95
C ASN A 265 6.86 30.81 -22.41
N THR A 266 7.35 29.73 -21.80
CA THR A 266 7.85 29.79 -20.39
C THR A 266 9.01 28.81 -20.14
N PRO A 267 10.15 29.25 -19.56
CA PRO A 267 11.29 28.38 -19.22
C PRO A 267 11.10 27.68 -17.86
N ASN A 268 10.15 26.75 -17.76
CA ASN A 268 9.87 26.03 -16.50
C ASN A 268 10.75 24.78 -16.31
N THR A 269 11.99 24.99 -15.88
CA THR A 269 12.81 23.97 -15.22
C THR A 269 12.26 23.73 -13.81
N ARG A 270 11.22 22.90 -13.70
CA ARG A 270 10.63 22.52 -12.42
C ARG A 270 11.40 21.37 -11.80
N VAL A 271 12.20 21.63 -10.76
CA VAL A 271 12.73 20.56 -9.92
C VAL A 271 11.56 19.77 -9.31
N LEU A 272 11.65 18.44 -9.33
CA LEU A 272 10.64 17.55 -8.78
C LEU A 272 11.29 16.63 -7.73
N GLY A 273 10.69 16.56 -6.54
CA GLY A 273 11.14 15.67 -5.47
C GLY A 273 10.75 14.21 -5.67
N GLY A 274 11.13 13.38 -4.68
CA GLY A 274 10.48 12.11 -4.37
C GLY A 274 9.30 12.31 -3.41
N GLU A 275 8.66 11.22 -2.98
CA GLU A 275 7.46 11.29 -2.12
C GLU A 275 7.80 11.45 -0.62
N GLY A 276 8.87 10.80 -0.18
CA GLY A 276 9.29 10.70 1.21
C GLY A 276 10.10 9.43 1.47
N ILE A 277 9.95 8.83 2.65
CA ILE A 277 10.77 7.69 3.12
C ILE A 277 9.87 6.61 3.75
N VAL A 278 10.19 5.33 3.51
CA VAL A 278 9.68 4.19 4.28
C VAL A 278 10.74 3.78 5.30
N TRP A 279 10.36 3.77 6.57
CA TRP A 279 11.19 3.40 7.71
C TRP A 279 10.85 1.97 8.13
N THR A 280 11.80 1.05 8.02
CA THR A 280 11.66 -0.35 8.44
C THR A 280 12.56 -0.62 9.65
N LEU A 281 12.02 -1.28 10.67
CA LEU A 281 12.72 -1.64 11.90
C LEU A 281 13.78 -2.72 11.64
N VAL A 282 15.04 -2.45 12.00
CA VAL A 282 16.21 -3.29 11.70
C VAL A 282 17.15 -3.45 12.91
N PRO A 283 17.93 -4.55 13.01
CA PRO A 283 17.89 -5.75 12.16
C PRO A 283 16.56 -6.51 12.33
N LYS A 284 16.24 -7.41 11.38
CA LYS A 284 15.08 -8.29 11.51
C LYS A 284 15.41 -9.47 12.45
N PRO A 285 14.65 -9.70 13.53
CA PRO A 285 14.87 -10.84 14.40
C PRO A 285 14.56 -12.17 13.69
N PRO A 286 15.22 -13.27 14.08
CA PRO A 286 14.84 -14.60 13.64
C PRO A 286 13.35 -14.88 13.90
N HIS A 287 12.71 -15.56 12.94
CA HIS A 287 11.34 -16.08 13.00
C HIS A 287 10.19 -15.06 13.06
N ASP A 288 10.42 -13.76 13.22
CA ASP A 288 9.33 -12.77 13.17
C ASP A 288 8.79 -12.61 11.73
N THR A 289 7.50 -12.90 11.54
CA THR A 289 6.77 -12.79 10.25
C THR A 289 6.14 -11.42 10.04
N ASN A 290 6.17 -10.51 11.01
CA ASN A 290 5.61 -9.17 10.89
C ASN A 290 6.49 -8.25 10.03
N LEU A 291 5.87 -7.31 9.30
CA LEU A 291 6.59 -6.23 8.62
C LEU A 291 6.43 -4.93 9.39
N LEU A 292 7.37 -4.68 10.31
CA LEU A 292 7.37 -3.48 11.15
C LEU A 292 7.97 -2.29 10.40
N ASN A 293 7.14 -1.63 9.60
CA ASN A 293 7.48 -0.39 8.92
C ASN A 293 6.44 0.72 9.11
N PHE A 294 6.83 1.95 8.77
CA PHE A 294 5.95 3.10 8.62
C PHE A 294 6.49 4.06 7.55
N LYS A 295 5.71 5.07 7.14
CA LYS A 295 6.10 6.06 6.13
C LYS A 295 6.13 7.48 6.69
N THR A 296 7.06 8.28 6.20
CA THR A 296 7.02 9.74 6.24
C THR A 296 6.87 10.26 4.80
N LYS A 297 6.13 11.35 4.62
CA LYS A 297 5.86 11.96 3.31
C LYS A 297 6.09 13.47 3.35
N GLY A 298 6.44 14.06 2.21
CA GLY A 298 6.34 15.51 2.02
C GLY A 298 4.90 15.99 2.09
N GLU A 299 4.70 17.23 2.55
CA GLU A 299 3.38 17.85 2.75
C GLU A 299 2.51 17.84 1.48
N GLN A 300 3.14 17.90 0.31
CA GLN A 300 2.47 17.86 -0.98
C GLN A 300 1.89 16.48 -1.36
N PHE A 301 2.26 15.41 -0.66
CA PHE A 301 1.78 14.03 -0.85
C PHE A 301 0.93 13.51 0.31
N LEU A 302 0.54 14.40 1.24
CA LEU A 302 -0.42 14.10 2.30
C LEU A 302 -1.84 14.02 1.74
N ALA A 303 -2.61 13.05 2.24
CA ALA A 303 -4.01 12.82 1.90
C ALA A 303 -4.98 13.79 2.63
N VAL A 304 -4.44 14.68 3.47
CA VAL A 304 -5.18 15.63 4.31
C VAL A 304 -5.06 17.06 3.80
N GLY A 305 -6.06 17.90 4.09
CA GLY A 305 -6.12 19.29 3.66
C GLY A 305 -5.08 20.17 4.36
N ARG A 306 -4.24 20.88 3.57
CA ARG A 306 -3.11 21.72 4.04
C ARG A 306 -3.49 22.99 4.84
N LYS A 307 -4.69 23.08 5.41
CA LYS A 307 -5.24 24.30 6.02
C LYS A 307 -5.94 24.12 7.38
N ALA A 308 -6.04 22.90 7.91
CA ALA A 308 -7.04 22.57 8.92
C ALA A 308 -6.48 22.24 10.32
N ALA A 309 -5.34 22.83 10.70
CA ALA A 309 -4.72 22.63 12.03
C ALA A 309 -4.53 23.93 12.83
N GLU A 310 -4.25 25.06 12.18
CA GLU A 310 -3.97 26.32 12.88
C GLU A 310 -5.17 27.28 12.85
N GLN A 311 -5.53 27.80 14.04
CA GLN A 311 -6.43 28.93 14.27
C GLN A 311 -7.93 28.72 13.94
N ARG A 312 -8.62 27.86 14.72
CA ARG A 312 -10.05 28.00 15.02
C ARG A 312 -10.35 27.84 16.53
N PRO A 313 -10.36 28.93 17.32
CA PRO A 313 -10.97 28.92 18.64
C PRO A 313 -12.51 28.94 18.54
N LEU A 314 -13.19 28.79 19.70
CA LEU A 314 -14.65 28.86 19.95
C LEU A 314 -15.43 27.52 19.83
N PRO A 315 -16.51 27.34 20.63
CA PRO A 315 -17.22 26.06 20.75
C PRO A 315 -18.10 25.75 19.54
N LEU A 316 -17.54 24.99 18.60
CA LEU A 316 -18.23 24.51 17.40
C LEU A 316 -19.48 23.67 17.73
N THR A 317 -20.58 23.92 17.02
CA THR A 317 -21.74 23.00 17.00
C THR A 317 -21.34 21.65 16.37
N ASN A 318 -22.14 20.60 16.60
CA ASN A 318 -21.78 19.26 16.07
C ASN A 318 -21.57 19.25 14.53
N PRO A 319 -22.44 19.87 13.70
CA PRO A 319 -22.20 19.98 12.25
C PRO A 319 -20.89 20.70 11.90
N GLU A 320 -20.48 21.72 12.66
CA GLU A 320 -19.24 22.45 12.43
C GLU A 320 -17.99 21.64 12.83
N LYS A 321 -18.08 20.82 13.89
CA LYS A 321 -17.05 19.84 14.25
C LYS A 321 -16.84 18.81 13.14
N VAL A 322 -17.93 18.24 12.63
CA VAL A 322 -17.90 17.30 11.49
C VAL A 322 -17.31 18.00 10.26
N ALA A 323 -17.71 19.24 9.97
CA ALA A 323 -17.17 20.01 8.85
C ALA A 323 -15.66 20.27 8.99
N ALA A 324 -15.19 20.70 10.16
CA ALA A 324 -13.75 20.92 10.41
C ALA A 324 -12.93 19.63 10.31
N PHE A 325 -13.45 18.51 10.84
CA PHE A 325 -12.80 17.20 10.67
C PHE A 325 -12.71 16.80 9.19
N VAL A 326 -13.76 17.03 8.39
CA VAL A 326 -13.75 16.68 6.96
C VAL A 326 -12.98 17.70 6.11
N ASP A 327 -12.86 18.96 6.53
CA ASP A 327 -11.91 19.95 5.97
C ASP A 327 -10.45 19.46 6.12
N TYR A 328 -10.13 18.84 7.26
CA TYR A 328 -8.84 18.20 7.49
C TYR A 328 -8.70 16.90 6.71
N ALA A 329 -9.64 15.96 6.86
CA ALA A 329 -9.46 14.59 6.39
C ALA A 329 -9.58 14.44 4.87
N LEU A 330 -10.42 15.24 4.20
CA LEU A 330 -10.69 15.07 2.77
C LEU A 330 -9.85 16.01 1.90
N GLY A 331 -8.53 15.77 1.90
CA GLY A 331 -7.60 16.47 1.00
C GLY A 331 -7.74 16.01 -0.46
N GLU A 332 -7.36 16.88 -1.39
CA GLU A 332 -7.45 16.62 -2.84
C GLU A 332 -6.71 15.34 -3.27
N GLY A 333 -5.52 15.08 -2.74
CA GLY A 333 -4.77 13.85 -3.03
C GLY A 333 -5.48 12.55 -2.59
N ARG A 334 -6.42 12.61 -1.63
CA ARG A 334 -7.28 11.47 -1.24
C ARG A 334 -8.42 11.26 -2.24
N LEU A 335 -8.92 12.34 -2.84
CA LEU A 335 -9.91 12.29 -3.92
C LEU A 335 -9.27 11.75 -5.22
N GLU A 336 -8.03 12.15 -5.52
CA GLU A 336 -7.25 11.59 -6.64
C GLU A 336 -6.98 10.09 -6.46
N GLN A 337 -6.51 9.64 -5.29
CA GLN A 337 -6.28 8.21 -4.98
C GLN A 337 -7.54 7.34 -5.15
N GLY A 338 -8.74 7.89 -4.92
CA GLY A 338 -9.99 7.19 -5.18
C GLY A 338 -10.25 6.94 -6.68
N LEU A 339 -9.74 7.78 -7.57
CA LEU A 339 -9.79 7.56 -9.02
C LEU A 339 -8.76 6.52 -9.47
N GLU A 340 -7.58 6.51 -8.85
CA GLU A 340 -6.54 5.49 -9.08
C GLU A 340 -7.07 4.10 -8.73
N TYR A 341 -7.75 3.97 -7.57
CA TYR A 341 -8.42 2.73 -7.17
C TYR A 341 -9.48 2.27 -8.18
N LEU A 342 -10.34 3.17 -8.67
CA LEU A 342 -11.29 2.82 -9.73
C LEU A 342 -10.59 2.25 -10.96
N GLN A 343 -9.53 2.92 -11.44
CA GLN A 343 -8.78 2.51 -12.62
C GLN A 343 -8.10 1.15 -12.43
N GLU A 344 -7.50 0.89 -11.26
CA GLU A 344 -6.92 -0.41 -10.91
C GLU A 344 -7.97 -1.53 -10.91
N MET A 345 -9.16 -1.24 -10.38
CA MET A 345 -10.29 -2.18 -10.34
C MET A 345 -11.03 -2.32 -11.69
N GLY A 346 -10.57 -1.64 -12.76
CA GLY A 346 -11.16 -1.74 -14.10
C GLY A 346 -12.43 -0.89 -14.30
N HIS A 347 -12.72 0.04 -13.40
CA HIS A 347 -13.81 1.00 -13.53
C HIS A 347 -13.31 2.28 -14.22
N ASP A 348 -14.06 2.81 -15.19
CA ASP A 348 -13.74 4.11 -15.79
C ASP A 348 -14.11 5.24 -14.81
N PRO A 349 -13.14 6.04 -14.30
CA PRO A 349 -13.45 7.19 -13.44
C PRO A 349 -14.32 8.26 -14.11
N ASN A 350 -14.52 8.18 -15.43
CA ASN A 350 -15.39 9.08 -16.20
C ASN A 350 -16.80 8.54 -16.41
N ASP A 351 -17.07 7.26 -16.13
CA ASP A 351 -18.43 6.70 -16.05
C ASP A 351 -19.14 7.15 -14.75
N MET A 352 -20.46 7.30 -14.82
CA MET A 352 -21.32 7.56 -13.67
C MET A 352 -21.65 6.30 -12.85
N THR A 353 -21.55 5.10 -13.44
CA THR A 353 -21.73 3.84 -12.67
C THR A 353 -20.73 3.73 -11.52
N SER A 354 -19.49 4.18 -11.74
CA SER A 354 -18.37 4.07 -10.82
C SER A 354 -18.43 5.01 -9.60
N LEU A 355 -19.35 5.99 -9.61
CA LEU A 355 -19.53 6.94 -8.50
C LEU A 355 -19.85 6.23 -7.16
N GLY A 356 -20.63 5.13 -7.20
CA GLY A 356 -21.00 4.37 -6.01
C GLY A 356 -19.78 3.77 -5.29
N GLU A 357 -18.91 3.12 -6.06
CA GLU A 357 -17.70 2.48 -5.54
C GLU A 357 -16.64 3.52 -5.15
N TYR A 358 -16.53 4.62 -5.91
CA TYR A 358 -15.67 5.77 -5.55
C TYR A 358 -16.02 6.36 -4.18
N MET A 359 -17.29 6.71 -3.93
CA MET A 359 -17.71 7.24 -2.63
C MET A 359 -17.44 6.24 -1.51
N LYS A 360 -17.72 4.95 -1.75
CA LYS A 360 -17.48 3.84 -0.79
C LYS A 360 -16.00 3.73 -0.43
N TRP A 361 -15.10 3.79 -1.40
CA TRP A 361 -13.66 3.79 -1.16
C TRP A 361 -13.21 5.02 -0.37
N VAL A 362 -13.59 6.23 -0.79
CA VAL A 362 -13.17 7.49 -0.15
C VAL A 362 -13.67 7.60 1.30
N MET A 363 -14.92 7.18 1.57
CA MET A 363 -15.45 7.09 2.94
C MET A 363 -14.71 6.05 3.79
N GLY A 364 -14.28 4.94 3.18
CA GLY A 364 -13.47 3.92 3.84
C GLY A 364 -12.08 4.42 4.22
N ASP A 365 -11.37 5.05 3.27
CA ASP A 365 -10.00 5.53 3.51
C ASP A 365 -9.94 6.66 4.54
N VAL A 366 -10.85 7.64 4.50
CA VAL A 366 -10.92 8.71 5.53
C VAL A 366 -11.01 8.11 6.94
N ILE A 367 -11.85 7.09 7.13
CA ILE A 367 -12.11 6.50 8.45
C ILE A 367 -10.95 5.59 8.87
N LYS A 368 -10.41 4.79 7.95
CA LYS A 368 -9.21 3.97 8.17
C LYS A 368 -7.98 4.79 8.53
N GLU A 369 -7.77 5.92 7.86
CA GLU A 369 -6.53 6.68 7.98
C GLU A 369 -6.62 7.85 8.99
N GLU A 370 -7.77 8.51 9.16
CA GLU A 370 -7.93 9.65 10.08
C GLU A 370 -8.91 9.40 11.23
N GLY A 371 -9.72 8.32 11.19
CA GLY A 371 -10.79 8.06 12.17
C GLY A 371 -10.30 7.97 13.62
N TRP A 372 -9.05 7.55 13.84
CA TRP A 372 -8.41 7.53 15.17
C TRP A 372 -8.39 8.91 15.84
N ARG A 373 -8.36 10.01 15.07
CA ARG A 373 -8.39 11.39 15.58
C ARG A 373 -9.75 11.75 16.20
N LEU A 374 -10.83 11.07 15.81
CA LEU A 374 -12.15 11.27 16.42
C LEU A 374 -12.16 10.91 17.92
N HIS A 375 -11.28 9.99 18.31
CA HIS A 375 -11.08 9.51 19.69
C HIS A 375 -9.89 10.17 20.39
N GLN A 376 -9.10 11.01 19.69
CA GLN A 376 -7.96 11.70 20.27
C GLN A 376 -8.45 12.79 21.24
N LYS A 377 -7.77 12.91 22.37
CA LYS A 377 -7.89 14.05 23.30
C LYS A 377 -6.65 14.93 23.17
N GLU A 378 -6.82 16.24 23.24
CA GLU A 378 -5.72 17.20 23.18
C GLU A 378 -5.79 18.11 24.41
N ASN A 379 -4.67 18.27 25.13
CA ASN A 379 -4.52 19.15 26.30
C ASN A 379 -5.55 18.99 27.44
N GLY A 380 -6.25 17.84 27.50
CA GLY A 380 -7.30 17.55 28.48
C GLY A 380 -8.73 17.80 27.99
N GLU A 381 -8.90 18.37 26.79
CA GLU A 381 -10.21 18.56 26.17
C GLU A 381 -10.88 17.20 25.82
N PRO A 382 -12.23 17.13 25.80
CA PRO A 382 -12.94 15.94 25.34
C PRO A 382 -12.67 15.67 23.86
N SER A 383 -12.62 14.39 23.49
CA SER A 383 -12.48 13.94 22.11
C SER A 383 -13.71 14.30 21.26
N LEU A 384 -13.57 14.32 19.93
CA LEU A 384 -14.69 14.64 19.03
C LEU A 384 -15.90 13.72 19.23
N VAL A 385 -15.67 12.43 19.54
CA VAL A 385 -16.74 11.47 19.89
C VAL A 385 -17.44 11.84 21.19
N GLU A 386 -16.70 12.24 22.23
CA GLU A 386 -17.30 12.75 23.49
C GLU A 386 -18.04 14.08 23.29
N LEU A 387 -17.66 14.85 22.26
CA LEU A 387 -18.35 16.07 21.82
C LEU A 387 -19.50 15.82 20.82
N GLY A 388 -19.86 14.55 20.60
CA GLY A 388 -21.04 14.12 19.84
C GLY A 388 -20.83 13.79 18.35
N VAL A 389 -19.60 13.85 17.83
CA VAL A 389 -19.29 13.51 16.43
C VAL A 389 -19.30 12.00 16.24
N THR A 390 -20.13 11.48 15.31
CA THR A 390 -20.11 10.06 14.95
C THR A 390 -19.39 9.79 13.63
N GLU A 391 -18.88 8.57 13.45
CA GLU A 391 -18.40 8.11 12.14
C GLU A 391 -19.47 8.22 11.04
N ALA A 392 -20.76 8.10 11.38
CA ALA A 392 -21.85 8.15 10.41
C ALA A 392 -22.01 9.58 9.85
N ASP A 393 -21.89 10.60 10.70
CA ASP A 393 -21.92 12.01 10.29
C ASP A 393 -20.70 12.36 9.40
N VAL A 394 -19.52 11.88 9.79
CA VAL A 394 -18.29 12.01 9.01
C VAL A 394 -18.43 11.35 7.64
N LYS A 395 -18.81 10.06 7.59
CA LYS A 395 -19.02 9.32 6.33
C LYS A 395 -20.03 10.03 5.44
N LYS A 396 -21.16 10.50 6.00
CA LYS A 396 -22.20 11.25 5.27
C LYS A 396 -21.66 12.53 4.62
N LEU A 397 -20.87 13.34 5.34
CA LEU A 397 -20.31 14.57 4.78
C LEU A 397 -19.16 14.30 3.79
N VAL A 398 -18.31 13.29 4.06
CA VAL A 398 -17.25 12.83 3.15
C VAL A 398 -17.87 12.39 1.82
N GLY A 399 -18.88 11.50 1.85
CA GLY A 399 -19.55 11.01 0.65
C GLY A 399 -20.20 12.13 -0.17
N ALA A 400 -20.82 13.12 0.50
CA ALA A 400 -21.41 14.27 -0.17
C ALA A 400 -20.35 15.14 -0.89
N ARG A 401 -19.22 15.44 -0.23
CA ARG A 401 -18.12 16.23 -0.83
C ARG A 401 -17.38 15.47 -1.93
N ALA A 402 -17.10 14.18 -1.71
CA ALA A 402 -16.47 13.31 -2.71
C ALA A 402 -17.34 13.20 -3.98
N ARG A 403 -18.66 13.06 -3.81
CA ARG A 403 -19.61 13.11 -4.92
C ARG A 403 -19.55 14.43 -5.67
N GLN A 404 -19.57 15.56 -4.98
CA GLN A 404 -19.55 16.88 -5.59
C GLN A 404 -18.29 17.06 -6.46
N TRP A 405 -17.10 16.81 -5.90
CA TRP A 405 -15.83 16.88 -6.63
C TRP A 405 -15.77 15.93 -7.84
N PHE A 406 -16.28 14.70 -7.71
CA PHE A 406 -16.34 13.74 -8.82
C PHE A 406 -17.25 14.19 -9.97
N MET A 407 -18.32 14.95 -9.67
CA MET A 407 -19.19 15.56 -10.68
C MET A 407 -18.51 16.77 -11.32
N ASP A 408 -17.98 17.69 -10.50
CA ASP A 408 -17.39 18.95 -10.96
C ASP A 408 -16.22 18.68 -11.94
N ARG A 409 -15.38 17.69 -11.61
CA ARG A 409 -14.29 17.19 -12.47
C ARG A 409 -14.75 16.79 -13.88
N LYS A 410 -16.00 16.35 -14.06
CA LYS A 410 -16.53 15.97 -15.38
C LYS A 410 -17.00 17.15 -16.21
N SER A 411 -17.52 18.22 -15.58
CA SER A 411 -17.86 19.48 -16.28
C SER A 411 -16.64 20.07 -16.97
N ASP A 412 -15.50 20.10 -16.28
CA ASP A 412 -14.23 20.62 -16.80
C ASP A 412 -13.64 19.77 -17.93
N VAL A 413 -13.87 18.45 -17.91
CA VAL A 413 -13.49 17.54 -19.01
C VAL A 413 -14.47 17.61 -20.19
N SER A 414 -15.70 18.09 -19.97
CA SER A 414 -16.74 18.20 -21.01
C SER A 414 -16.71 19.53 -21.79
N THR A 415 -15.73 20.40 -21.51
CA THR A 415 -15.67 21.78 -22.02
C THR A 415 -14.34 22.14 -22.71
N VAL A 416 -13.55 21.13 -23.10
CA VAL A 416 -12.22 21.24 -23.73
C VAL A 416 -12.17 20.49 -25.06
#